data_AF-A0A183I499-F1
#
_entry.id   AF-A0A183I499-F1
#
_cell.length_a   1.000
_cell.length_b   1.000
_cell.length_c   1.000
_cell.angle_alpha   90.00
_cell.angle_beta   90.00
_cell.angle_gamma   90.00
#
_symmetry.space_group_name_H-M   'P 1'
#
loop_
_entity.id
_entity.type
_entity.pdbx_description
1 polymer ?
#
loop_
_entity_poly.entity_id
_entity_poly.type
_entity_poly.pdbx_seq_one_letter_code
_entity_poly.pdbx_strand_id
1 'polypeptide(L)'
;NLIILKAVERRDALVKILYAAAFAWLVSKINEVLGEQMKNNKSKSTERFIGVLDIYGFETLEVNSFEQFCINYANEKLQQQFCQHVFKLEQSEYEQEEIDWIRIDFYDNQPCIDLIEGKPGIIDYLDEQCKIGHGTDRDWLEKLRICQSLKKTQHFQLSKIKNPTFIIKHFAADVIYNVDGFLAKNKDTVSEQLMTVMKESKFRDSLRELMAVLSTTRPHYVRCIKPNDEKLPFTFRPKRAIQQLRACGILETVRISAAGYPSRWIYEDFARRYRILYPEKKLWLEEPKIFAEKACSKFLEVSFVACLYSVHSKIEQLSCGLS
;
A
#
# COMPACT_ATOMS: atom_id res chain seq x y z
N ASN A 1 -2.17 -38.23 25.05
CA ASN A 1 -2.51 -37.14 24.10
C ASN A 1 -2.00 -35.77 24.52
N LEU A 2 -2.34 -35.22 25.71
CA LEU A 2 -1.90 -33.87 26.12
C LEU A 2 -0.37 -33.70 26.22
N ILE A 3 0.35 -34.72 26.68
CA ILE A 3 1.82 -34.70 26.81
C ILE A 3 2.52 -34.68 25.44
N ILE A 4 1.98 -35.42 24.47
CA ILE A 4 2.52 -35.47 23.10
C ILE A 4 2.32 -34.12 22.41
N LEU A 5 1.14 -33.50 22.56
CA LEU A 5 0.84 -32.19 21.98
C LEU A 5 1.80 -31.12 22.52
N LYS A 6 1.99 -31.05 23.84
CA LYS A 6 2.93 -30.13 24.49
C LYS A 6 4.38 -30.37 24.08
N ALA A 7 4.77 -31.61 23.83
CA ALA A 7 6.11 -31.94 23.34
C ALA A 7 6.33 -31.44 21.90
N VAL A 8 5.34 -31.58 21.03
CA VAL A 8 5.37 -31.03 19.66
C VAL A 8 5.45 -29.51 19.69
N GLU A 9 4.62 -28.84 20.48
CA GLU A 9 4.65 -27.37 20.64
C GLU A 9 6.03 -26.88 21.09
N ARG A 10 6.64 -27.52 22.09
CA ARG A 10 7.98 -27.17 22.58
C ARG A 10 9.07 -27.40 21.54
N ARG A 11 9.00 -28.51 20.80
CA ARG A 11 9.93 -28.80 19.70
C ARG A 11 9.82 -27.72 18.63
N ASP A 12 8.60 -27.39 18.21
CA ASP A 12 8.37 -26.42 17.13
C ASP A 12 8.79 -25.02 17.57
N ALA A 13 8.52 -24.63 18.82
CA ALA A 13 9.02 -23.38 19.41
C ALA A 13 10.56 -23.32 19.42
N LEU A 14 11.22 -24.41 19.84
CA LEU A 14 12.69 -24.49 19.82
C LEU A 14 13.26 -24.33 18.40
N VAL A 15 12.66 -25.03 17.41
CA VAL A 15 13.08 -24.93 16.00
C VAL A 15 12.92 -23.51 15.49
N LYS A 16 11.79 -22.83 15.79
CA LYS A 16 11.57 -21.42 15.42
C LYS A 16 12.64 -20.51 16.03
N ILE A 17 12.96 -20.68 17.31
CA ILE A 17 13.99 -19.88 18.00
C ILE A 17 15.37 -20.09 17.38
N LEU A 18 15.77 -21.35 17.13
CA LEU A 18 17.06 -21.67 16.52
C LEU A 18 17.16 -21.09 15.11
N TYR A 19 16.10 -21.21 14.31
CA TYR A 19 16.07 -20.66 12.96
C TYR A 19 16.14 -19.12 12.97
N ALA A 20 15.37 -18.46 13.86
CA ALA A 20 15.40 -17.01 14.00
C ALA A 20 16.79 -16.50 14.44
N ALA A 21 17.44 -17.19 15.39
CA ALA A 21 18.79 -16.85 15.82
C ALA A 21 19.83 -17.04 14.70
N ALA A 22 19.74 -18.13 13.95
CA ALA A 22 20.61 -18.39 12.80
C ALA A 22 20.43 -17.34 11.70
N PHE A 23 19.18 -16.98 11.40
CA PHE A 23 18.88 -15.93 10.43
C PHE A 23 19.40 -14.56 10.87
N ALA A 24 19.18 -14.18 12.14
CA ALA A 24 19.70 -12.93 12.70
C ALA A 24 21.24 -12.88 12.66
N TRP A 25 21.91 -13.98 12.99
CA TRP A 25 23.36 -14.10 12.88
C TRP A 25 23.85 -13.92 11.43
N LEU A 26 23.17 -14.55 10.46
CA LEU A 26 23.50 -14.43 9.05
C LEU A 26 23.36 -12.98 8.58
N VAL A 27 22.26 -12.30 8.91
CA VAL A 27 22.04 -10.88 8.60
C VAL A 27 23.13 -10.02 9.22
N SER A 28 23.47 -10.26 10.49
CA SER A 28 24.56 -9.54 11.18
C SER A 28 25.90 -9.72 10.47
N LYS A 29 26.23 -10.94 10.03
CA LYS A 29 27.49 -11.22 9.33
C LYS A 29 27.55 -10.57 7.96
N ILE A 30 26.45 -10.59 7.20
CA ILE A 30 26.36 -9.88 5.92
C ILE A 30 26.57 -8.38 6.14
N ASN A 31 25.92 -7.78 7.15
CA ASN A 31 26.04 -6.36 7.46
C ASN A 31 27.44 -5.95 7.93
N GLU A 32 28.12 -6.80 8.71
CA GLU A 32 29.51 -6.60 9.14
C GLU A 32 30.45 -6.51 7.93
N VAL A 33 30.38 -7.49 7.03
CA VAL A 33 31.22 -7.55 5.83
C VAL A 33 30.96 -6.38 4.88
N LEU A 34 29.70 -6.02 4.64
CA LEU A 34 29.34 -4.90 3.76
C LEU A 34 29.67 -3.54 4.40
N GLY A 35 29.51 -3.40 5.72
CA GLY A 35 29.73 -2.17 6.46
C GLY A 35 31.21 -1.79 6.61
N GLU A 36 32.11 -2.78 6.73
CA GLU A 36 33.56 -2.54 6.77
C GLU A 36 34.09 -1.95 5.47
N GLN A 37 33.57 -2.39 4.32
CA GLN A 37 33.96 -1.83 3.02
C GLN A 37 33.57 -0.35 2.86
N MET A 38 32.46 0.08 3.47
CA MET A 38 32.06 1.50 3.43
C MET A 38 32.90 2.39 4.36
N LYS A 39 33.40 1.87 5.49
CA LYS A 39 34.22 2.65 6.44
C LYS A 39 35.61 2.98 5.88
N ASN A 40 36.19 2.08 5.08
CA ASN A 40 37.52 2.27 4.50
C ASN A 40 37.59 3.36 3.41
N ASN A 41 36.43 3.83 2.90
CA ASN A 41 36.32 4.84 1.84
C ASN A 41 35.86 6.23 2.33
N LYS A 42 35.77 6.48 3.65
CA LYS A 42 35.17 7.72 4.17
C LYS A 42 36.10 8.93 4.06
N SER A 43 35.88 9.74 3.03
CA SER A 43 36.00 11.19 3.12
C SER A 43 34.72 11.77 3.77
N LYS A 44 34.84 12.86 4.53
CA LYS A 44 33.74 13.52 5.30
C LYS A 44 32.66 14.16 4.40
N SER A 45 31.95 13.39 3.59
CA SER A 45 30.77 13.88 2.84
C SER A 45 29.49 13.22 3.35
N THR A 46 28.40 13.99 3.36
CA THR A 46 27.05 13.55 3.69
C THR A 46 26.70 12.24 2.98
N GLU A 47 26.47 11.18 3.76
CA GLU A 47 26.13 9.86 3.22
C GLU A 47 24.77 9.91 2.55
N ARG A 48 24.76 9.83 1.22
CA ARG A 48 23.55 9.58 0.44
C ARG A 48 23.45 8.07 0.27
N PHE A 49 22.25 7.52 0.39
CA PHE A 49 21.99 6.12 0.12
C PHE A 49 20.79 5.96 -0.81
N ILE A 50 20.74 4.83 -1.50
CA ILE A 50 19.56 4.39 -2.25
C ILE A 50 19.03 3.18 -1.50
N GLY A 51 17.84 3.32 -0.92
CA GLY A 51 17.13 2.22 -0.28
C GLY A 51 16.30 1.45 -1.29
N VAL A 52 16.41 0.12 -1.28
CA VAL A 52 15.53 -0.76 -2.05
C VAL A 52 14.68 -1.55 -1.06
N LEU A 53 13.36 -1.35 -1.10
CA LEU A 53 12.41 -2.06 -0.27
C LEU A 53 11.75 -3.17 -1.09
N ASP A 54 12.04 -4.42 -0.74
CA ASP A 54 11.39 -5.61 -1.30
C ASP A 54 10.55 -6.28 -0.22
N ILE A 55 9.23 -6.25 -0.38
CA ILE A 55 8.27 -6.79 0.57
C ILE A 55 7.16 -7.56 -0.13
N TYR A 56 6.45 -8.39 0.63
CA TYR A 56 5.23 -9.03 0.17
C TYR A 56 4.19 -7.99 -0.26
N GLY A 57 3.62 -8.18 -1.45
CA GLY A 57 2.44 -7.42 -1.88
C GLY A 57 1.19 -7.84 -1.11
N PHE A 58 0.10 -7.09 -1.29
CA PHE A 58 -1.19 -7.40 -0.69
C PHE A 58 -1.65 -8.83 -1.03
N GLU A 59 -2.08 -9.59 -0.02
CA GLU A 59 -2.47 -10.99 -0.14
C GLU A 59 -3.94 -11.21 0.22
N THR A 60 -4.62 -12.04 -0.59
CA THR A 60 -5.95 -12.56 -0.27
C THR A 60 -6.00 -14.01 -0.70
N LEU A 61 -5.92 -14.91 0.28
CA LEU A 61 -5.96 -16.35 0.12
C LEU A 61 -7.35 -16.89 0.49
N GLU A 62 -7.57 -18.18 0.24
CA GLU A 62 -8.79 -18.88 0.68
C GLU A 62 -8.95 -18.84 2.21
N VAL A 63 -7.83 -18.94 2.93
CA VAL A 63 -7.77 -18.82 4.40
C VAL A 63 -6.67 -17.82 4.75
N ASN A 64 -7.06 -16.64 5.25
CA ASN A 64 -6.12 -15.62 5.70
C ASN A 64 -5.97 -15.72 7.22
N SER A 65 -4.73 -15.75 7.70
CA SER A 65 -4.44 -15.80 9.14
C SER A 65 -3.63 -14.59 9.59
N PHE A 66 -2.98 -14.65 10.77
CA PHE A 66 -2.27 -13.52 11.37
C PHE A 66 -1.17 -12.97 10.45
N GLU A 67 -0.48 -13.83 9.71
CA GLU A 67 0.58 -13.45 8.79
C GLU A 67 0.04 -12.58 7.65
N GLN A 68 -1.08 -12.97 7.02
CA GLN A 68 -1.75 -12.14 6.01
C GLN A 68 -2.25 -10.83 6.60
N PHE A 69 -2.74 -10.83 7.84
CA PHE A 69 -3.14 -9.60 8.53
C PHE A 69 -1.96 -8.62 8.67
N CYS A 70 -0.78 -9.10 9.08
CA CYS A 70 0.44 -8.29 9.15
C CYS A 70 0.89 -7.79 7.76
N ILE A 71 0.88 -8.66 6.74
CA ILE A 71 1.25 -8.31 5.36
C ILE A 71 0.33 -7.21 4.82
N ASN A 72 -0.98 -7.37 4.97
CA ASN A 72 -1.96 -6.43 4.47
C ASN A 72 -1.94 -5.11 5.24
N TYR A 73 -1.69 -5.14 6.56
CA TYR A 73 -1.46 -3.93 7.35
C TYR A 73 -0.21 -3.16 6.87
N ALA A 74 0.91 -3.83 6.59
CA ALA A 74 2.09 -3.18 6.03
C ALA A 74 1.80 -2.55 4.66
N ASN A 75 1.06 -3.25 3.80
CA ASN A 75 0.63 -2.73 2.50
C ASN A 75 -0.30 -1.52 2.64
N GLU A 76 -1.18 -1.50 3.64
CA GLU A 76 -2.05 -0.35 3.94
C GLU A 76 -1.23 0.91 4.28
N LYS A 77 -0.19 0.77 5.13
CA LYS A 77 0.72 1.87 5.50
C LYS A 77 1.56 2.37 4.31
N LEU A 78 2.05 1.45 3.48
CA LEU A 78 2.80 1.82 2.28
C LEU A 78 1.91 2.49 1.24
N GLN A 79 0.67 2.03 1.09
CA GLN A 79 -0.29 2.66 0.20
C GLN A 79 -0.64 4.07 0.67
N GLN A 80 -0.77 4.29 1.98
CA GLN A 80 -0.99 5.64 2.53
C GLN A 80 0.15 6.59 2.16
N GLN A 81 1.40 6.19 2.41
CA GLN A 81 2.56 7.02 2.05
C GLN A 81 2.65 7.27 0.55
N PHE A 82 2.34 6.25 -0.26
CA PHE A 82 2.28 6.39 -1.71
C PHE A 82 1.26 7.46 -2.13
N CYS A 83 0.01 7.37 -1.65
CA CYS A 83 -1.05 8.33 -1.96
C CYS A 83 -0.67 9.75 -1.54
N GLN A 84 -0.17 9.92 -0.31
CA GLN A 84 0.27 11.22 0.20
C GLN A 84 1.41 11.83 -0.64
N HIS A 85 2.37 10.99 -1.04
CA HIS A 85 3.50 11.45 -1.85
C HIS A 85 3.08 11.84 -3.26
N VAL A 86 2.33 10.98 -3.96
CA VAL A 86 1.84 11.26 -5.32
C VAL A 86 0.99 12.53 -5.33
N PHE A 87 0.11 12.69 -4.34
CA PHE A 87 -0.71 13.89 -4.21
C PHE A 87 0.12 15.15 -4.01
N LYS A 88 1.12 15.10 -3.12
CA LYS A 88 2.02 16.25 -2.89
C LYS A 88 2.83 16.61 -4.13
N LEU A 89 3.28 15.62 -4.90
CA LEU A 89 3.98 15.86 -6.17
C LEU A 89 3.07 16.56 -7.17
N GLU A 90 1.87 16.03 -7.41
CA GLU A 90 0.88 16.64 -8.32
C GLU A 90 0.55 18.08 -7.92
N GLN A 91 0.36 18.35 -6.62
CA GLN A 91 0.15 19.71 -6.12
C GLN A 91 1.33 20.64 -6.41
N SER A 92 2.55 20.19 -6.13
CA SER A 92 3.74 21.02 -6.36
C SER A 92 3.95 21.35 -7.84
N GLU A 93 3.54 20.47 -8.74
CA GLU A 93 3.59 20.71 -10.18
C GLU A 93 2.53 21.73 -10.61
N TYR A 94 1.29 21.65 -10.11
CA TYR A 94 0.27 22.67 -10.40
C TYR A 94 0.65 24.05 -9.88
N GLU A 95 1.26 24.13 -8.70
CA GLU A 95 1.80 25.38 -8.15
C GLU A 95 2.94 25.94 -9.03
N GLN A 96 3.84 25.09 -9.52
CA GLN A 96 4.93 25.50 -10.42
C GLN A 96 4.44 25.98 -11.78
N GLU A 97 3.36 25.38 -12.30
CA GLU A 97 2.75 25.75 -13.58
C GLU A 97 1.70 26.86 -13.46
N GLU A 98 1.47 27.40 -12.25
CA GLU A 98 0.48 28.45 -11.96
C GLU A 98 -0.95 28.06 -12.40
N ILE A 99 -1.30 26.77 -12.25
CA ILE A 99 -2.61 26.22 -12.62
C ILE A 99 -3.54 26.26 -11.41
N ASP A 100 -4.74 26.82 -11.58
CA ASP A 100 -5.78 26.84 -10.54
C ASP A 100 -6.12 25.43 -10.05
N TRP A 101 -6.00 25.23 -8.74
CA TRP A 101 -6.13 23.91 -8.13
C TRP A 101 -7.58 23.42 -8.15
N ILE A 102 -7.79 22.24 -8.74
CA ILE A 102 -9.01 21.45 -8.52
C ILE A 102 -8.73 20.51 -7.35
N ARG A 103 -9.50 20.68 -6.26
CA ARG A 103 -9.46 19.73 -5.15
C ARG A 103 -9.94 18.36 -5.64
N ILE A 104 -9.02 17.41 -5.74
CA ILE A 104 -9.31 16.02 -6.08
C ILE A 104 -9.62 15.27 -4.78
N ASP A 105 -10.86 14.83 -4.61
CA ASP A 105 -11.20 13.92 -3.51
C ASP A 105 -10.62 12.54 -3.84
N PHE A 106 -9.79 12.00 -2.94
CA PHE A 106 -9.15 10.69 -3.09
C PHE A 106 -9.62 9.74 -1.99
N TYR A 107 -9.46 8.44 -2.23
CA TYR A 107 -9.69 7.43 -1.19
C TYR A 107 -8.66 7.54 -0.06
N ASP A 108 -9.06 8.14 1.05
CA ASP A 108 -8.26 8.16 2.28
C ASP A 108 -8.39 6.83 3.04
N ASN A 109 -7.27 6.11 3.15
CA ASN A 109 -7.20 4.84 3.86
C ASN A 109 -6.77 4.99 5.33
N GLN A 110 -6.57 6.21 5.84
CA GLN A 110 -6.31 6.48 7.26
C GLN A 110 -7.36 5.84 8.19
N PRO A 111 -8.69 5.86 7.90
CA PRO A 111 -9.67 5.21 8.78
C PRO A 111 -9.50 3.68 8.89
N CYS A 112 -8.93 3.03 7.88
CA CYS A 112 -8.58 1.60 7.93
C CYS A 112 -7.32 1.37 8.77
N ILE A 113 -6.34 2.27 8.70
CA ILE A 113 -5.13 2.23 9.52
C ILE A 113 -5.48 2.46 10.99
N ASP A 114 -6.33 3.44 11.29
CA ASP A 114 -6.78 3.75 12.65
C ASP A 114 -7.58 2.59 13.28
N LEU A 115 -8.35 1.86 12.46
CA LEU A 115 -9.00 0.63 12.90
C LEU A 115 -7.97 -0.40 13.40
N ILE A 116 -6.83 -0.53 12.70
CA ILE A 116 -5.81 -1.55 12.98
C ILE A 116 -4.90 -1.14 14.13
N GLU A 117 -4.29 0.05 14.05
CA GLU A 117 -3.23 0.53 14.96
C GLU A 117 -3.60 1.74 15.82
N GLY A 118 -4.84 2.26 15.71
CA GLY A 118 -5.32 3.36 16.54
C GLY A 118 -5.31 3.00 18.02
N LYS A 119 -5.59 3.97 18.89
CA LYS A 119 -5.56 3.78 20.35
C LYS A 119 -6.96 3.99 20.97
N PRO A 120 -7.74 2.92 21.24
CA PRO A 120 -7.45 1.50 21.01
C PRO A 120 -7.90 1.00 19.62
N GLY A 121 -7.06 0.15 18.99
CA GLY A 121 -7.29 -0.50 17.70
C GLY A 121 -7.27 -2.03 17.80
N ILE A 122 -7.41 -2.74 16.68
CA ILE A 122 -7.42 -4.22 16.63
C ILE A 122 -6.16 -4.81 17.29
N ILE A 123 -4.98 -4.23 17.02
CA ILE A 123 -3.70 -4.70 17.59
C ILE A 123 -3.67 -4.52 19.12
N ASP A 124 -4.13 -3.38 19.63
CA ASP A 124 -4.14 -3.14 21.08
C ASP A 124 -5.08 -4.14 21.79
N TYR A 125 -6.24 -4.43 21.19
CA TYR A 125 -7.15 -5.43 21.75
C TYR A 125 -6.57 -6.85 21.72
N LEU A 126 -5.77 -7.18 20.70
CA LEU A 126 -5.05 -8.45 20.62
C LEU A 126 -3.96 -8.54 21.70
N ASP A 127 -3.19 -7.47 21.88
CA ASP A 127 -2.13 -7.37 22.90
C ASP A 127 -2.71 -7.45 24.32
N GLU A 128 -3.86 -6.82 24.56
CA GLU A 128 -4.58 -6.93 25.83
C GLU A 128 -5.03 -8.37 26.11
N GLN A 129 -5.57 -9.06 25.11
CA GLN A 129 -5.99 -10.46 25.24
C GLN A 129 -4.82 -11.41 25.44
N CYS A 130 -3.66 -11.13 24.84
CA CYS A 130 -2.44 -11.91 25.07
C CYS A 130 -1.98 -11.89 26.53
N LYS A 131 -2.26 -10.80 27.26
CA LYS A 131 -1.88 -10.64 28.69
C LYS A 131 -2.82 -11.37 29.65
N ILE A 132 -4.01 -11.79 29.19
CA ILE A 132 -4.96 -12.54 30.00
C ILE A 132 -4.50 -14.00 30.04
N GLY A 133 -4.23 -14.52 31.24
CA GLY A 133 -3.58 -15.83 31.44
C GLY A 133 -4.30 -17.02 30.79
N HIS A 134 -5.61 -16.94 30.60
CA HIS A 134 -6.43 -17.96 29.92
C HIS A 134 -7.22 -17.40 28.72
N GLY A 135 -6.79 -16.28 28.12
CA GLY A 135 -7.48 -15.71 26.95
C GLY A 135 -7.39 -16.63 25.73
N THR A 136 -8.51 -16.83 25.04
CA THR A 136 -8.61 -17.61 23.79
C THR A 136 -8.88 -16.72 22.58
N ASP A 137 -8.58 -17.21 21.36
CA ASP A 137 -8.83 -16.46 20.12
C ASP A 137 -10.32 -16.08 19.98
N ARG A 138 -11.21 -16.90 20.55
CA ARG A 138 -12.66 -16.65 20.58
C ARG A 138 -13.04 -15.54 21.54
N ASP A 139 -12.40 -15.46 22.70
CA ASP A 139 -12.59 -14.34 23.65
C ASP A 139 -12.13 -13.03 23.03
N TRP A 140 -11.02 -13.05 22.28
CA TRP A 140 -10.57 -11.90 21.52
C TRP A 140 -11.56 -11.49 20.44
N LEU A 141 -12.06 -12.42 19.63
CA LEU A 141 -13.08 -12.13 18.63
C LEU A 141 -14.36 -11.56 19.25
N GLU A 142 -14.78 -12.09 20.40
CA GLU A 142 -15.97 -11.59 21.10
C GLU A 142 -15.73 -10.17 21.66
N LYS A 143 -14.51 -9.86 22.11
CA LYS A 143 -14.13 -8.49 22.48
C LYS A 143 -14.21 -7.54 21.29
N LEU A 144 -13.73 -7.94 20.11
CA LEU A 144 -13.91 -7.16 18.88
C LEU A 144 -15.39 -7.00 18.54
N ARG A 145 -16.23 -8.02 18.80
CA ARG A 145 -17.68 -7.96 18.60
C ARG A 145 -18.37 -7.00 19.56
N ILE A 146 -17.93 -6.83 20.80
CA ILE A 146 -18.60 -5.93 21.75
C ILE A 146 -18.15 -4.48 21.56
N CYS A 147 -16.96 -4.28 20.98
CA CYS A 147 -16.38 -2.94 20.83
C CYS A 147 -17.18 -2.04 19.86
N GLN A 148 -17.80 -0.99 20.41
CA GLN A 148 -18.63 -0.07 19.62
C GLN A 148 -17.81 0.83 18.69
N SER A 149 -16.57 1.22 19.05
CA SER A 149 -15.73 2.05 18.19
C SER A 149 -15.37 1.33 16.90
N LEU A 150 -15.01 0.04 16.97
CA LEU A 150 -14.71 -0.77 15.80
C LEU A 150 -15.94 -1.02 14.92
N LYS A 151 -17.15 -1.10 15.49
CA LYS A 151 -18.39 -1.26 14.71
C LYS A 151 -18.83 0.00 13.95
N LYS A 152 -18.39 1.17 14.39
CA LYS A 152 -18.75 2.44 13.74
C LYS A 152 -17.98 2.66 12.44
N THR A 153 -16.82 2.04 12.27
CA THR A 153 -16.05 2.19 11.04
C THR A 153 -16.63 1.34 9.91
N GLN A 154 -16.67 1.91 8.71
CA GLN A 154 -17.06 1.20 7.49
C GLN A 154 -16.08 0.08 7.12
N HIS A 155 -14.87 0.10 7.68
CA HIS A 155 -13.77 -0.81 7.36
C HIS A 155 -13.79 -2.12 8.16
N PHE A 156 -14.67 -2.27 9.15
CA PHE A 156 -14.74 -3.48 9.97
C PHE A 156 -16.09 -4.16 9.82
N GLN A 157 -16.08 -5.47 9.56
CA GLN A 157 -17.31 -6.28 9.57
C GLN A 157 -17.05 -7.61 10.27
N LEU A 158 -18.10 -8.13 10.90
CA LEU A 158 -18.09 -9.45 11.51
C LEU A 158 -18.87 -10.42 10.63
N SER A 159 -18.41 -11.67 10.56
CA SER A 159 -19.15 -12.71 9.86
C SER A 159 -20.53 -12.91 10.50
N LYS A 160 -21.56 -12.99 9.64
CA LYS A 160 -22.96 -13.26 10.07
C LYS A 160 -23.15 -14.70 10.53
N ILE A 161 -22.28 -15.61 10.10
CA ILE A 161 -22.27 -17.02 10.48
C ILE A 161 -21.37 -17.18 11.72
N LYS A 162 -21.63 -18.17 12.59
CA LYS A 162 -20.79 -18.50 13.77
C LYS A 162 -19.42 -19.08 13.36
N ASN A 163 -18.70 -18.39 12.48
CA ASN A 163 -17.34 -18.71 12.10
C ASN A 163 -16.36 -17.81 12.87
N PRO A 164 -15.15 -18.29 13.20
CA PRO A 164 -14.07 -17.52 13.81
C PRO A 164 -13.47 -16.45 12.90
N THR A 165 -14.29 -15.64 12.24
CA THR A 165 -13.80 -14.72 11.22
C THR A 165 -14.26 -13.29 11.44
N PHE A 166 -13.34 -12.38 11.15
CA PHE A 166 -13.63 -10.95 11.00
C PHE A 166 -13.18 -10.50 9.61
N ILE A 167 -13.69 -9.37 9.17
CA ILE A 167 -13.47 -8.82 7.84
C ILE A 167 -12.92 -7.41 8.00
N ILE A 168 -11.82 -7.12 7.31
CA ILE A 168 -11.33 -5.76 7.14
C ILE A 168 -11.47 -5.37 5.68
N LYS A 169 -12.05 -4.19 5.44
CA LYS A 169 -12.10 -3.57 4.12
C LYS A 169 -10.85 -2.74 3.91
N HIS A 170 -9.84 -3.39 3.35
CA HIS A 170 -8.60 -2.73 2.94
C HIS A 170 -8.82 -1.92 1.67
N PHE A 171 -7.85 -1.07 1.31
CA PHE A 171 -7.89 -0.32 0.04
C PHE A 171 -8.04 -1.23 -1.19
N ALA A 172 -7.51 -2.45 -1.11
CA ALA A 172 -7.43 -3.39 -2.23
C ALA A 172 -8.64 -4.33 -2.35
N ALA A 173 -9.10 -4.86 -1.21
CA ALA A 173 -10.18 -5.84 -1.13
C ALA A 173 -10.70 -6.00 0.30
N ASP A 174 -11.91 -6.54 0.42
CA ASP A 174 -12.45 -7.05 1.68
C ASP A 174 -11.79 -8.40 2.00
N VAL A 175 -11.01 -8.46 3.07
CA VAL A 175 -10.25 -9.66 3.46
C VAL A 175 -10.88 -10.29 4.70
N ILE A 176 -11.21 -11.57 4.58
CA ILE A 176 -11.74 -12.39 5.67
C ILE A 176 -10.57 -13.07 6.38
N TYR A 177 -10.38 -12.76 7.66
CA TYR A 177 -9.34 -13.34 8.51
C TYR A 177 -9.93 -14.37 9.46
N ASN A 178 -9.32 -15.55 9.56
CA ASN A 178 -9.61 -16.54 10.59
C ASN A 178 -8.79 -16.25 11.85
N VAL A 179 -9.45 -16.08 13.00
CA VAL A 179 -8.79 -15.77 14.28
C VAL A 179 -7.98 -16.92 14.87
N ASP A 180 -8.16 -18.16 14.39
CA ASP A 180 -7.50 -19.34 14.96
C ASP A 180 -5.97 -19.15 14.95
N GLY A 181 -5.36 -19.20 16.14
CA GLY A 181 -3.92 -19.05 16.35
C GLY A 181 -3.41 -17.61 16.41
N PHE A 182 -4.26 -16.58 16.33
CA PHE A 182 -3.83 -15.17 16.40
C PHE A 182 -3.09 -14.86 17.70
N LEU A 183 -3.64 -15.26 18.86
CA LEU A 183 -2.99 -15.00 20.16
C LEU A 183 -1.65 -15.72 20.27
N ALA A 184 -1.59 -16.98 19.87
CA ALA A 184 -0.36 -17.77 19.91
C ALA A 184 0.72 -17.16 19.01
N LYS A 185 0.38 -16.78 17.78
CA LYS A 185 1.30 -16.15 16.83
C LYS A 185 1.75 -14.76 17.28
N ASN A 186 0.85 -13.95 17.85
CA ASN A 186 1.22 -12.65 18.43
C ASN A 186 2.16 -12.83 19.64
N LYS A 187 1.91 -13.82 20.51
CA LYS A 187 2.79 -14.19 21.62
C LYS A 187 4.16 -14.71 21.15
N ASP A 188 4.22 -15.55 20.12
CA ASP A 188 5.47 -16.08 19.55
C ASP A 188 6.38 -14.96 19.01
N THR A 189 5.79 -13.89 18.48
CA THR A 189 6.52 -12.68 18.05
C THR A 189 7.17 -11.96 19.25
N VAL A 190 6.59 -12.16 20.44
CA VAL A 190 7.03 -11.68 21.76
C VAL A 190 7.72 -12.83 22.51
N SER A 191 8.81 -13.38 21.94
CA SER A 191 9.66 -14.36 22.64
C SER A 191 9.99 -13.91 24.07
N GLU A 192 9.76 -14.79 25.06
CA GLU A 192 9.93 -14.54 26.50
C GLU A 192 11.34 -14.09 26.91
N GLN A 193 12.38 -14.36 26.11
CA GLN A 193 13.74 -13.86 26.38
C GLN A 193 13.93 -12.37 26.05
N LEU A 194 12.94 -11.71 25.43
CA LEU A 194 12.94 -10.27 25.11
C LEU A 194 12.01 -9.43 26.01
N MET A 195 11.41 -10.04 27.04
CA MET A 195 10.45 -9.39 27.94
C MET A 195 11.06 -8.33 28.87
N THR A 196 12.38 -8.16 28.90
CA THR A 196 13.05 -7.20 29.79
C THR A 196 13.24 -5.80 29.18
N VAL A 197 13.05 -5.57 27.87
CA VAL A 197 13.41 -4.26 27.27
C VAL A 197 12.31 -3.48 26.54
N MET A 198 11.22 -4.04 25.99
CA MET A 198 10.18 -3.15 25.42
C MET A 198 8.82 -3.80 25.25
N LYS A 199 7.79 -3.13 25.80
CA LYS A 199 6.36 -3.42 25.64
C LYS A 199 5.86 -2.71 24.39
N GLU A 200 4.94 -3.36 23.67
CA GLU A 200 4.27 -2.99 22.40
C GLU A 200 4.77 -3.82 21.20
N SER A 201 3.83 -4.20 20.32
CA SER A 201 4.05 -5.15 19.21
C SER A 201 5.25 -4.76 18.34
N LYS A 202 6.32 -5.57 18.37
CA LYS A 202 7.56 -5.37 17.58
C LYS A 202 7.28 -5.05 16.12
N PHE A 203 6.26 -5.68 15.54
CA PHE A 203 5.89 -5.47 14.15
C PHE A 203 5.40 -4.04 13.88
N ARG A 204 4.54 -3.50 14.76
CA ARG A 204 4.01 -2.13 14.64
C ARG A 204 5.13 -1.11 14.70
N ASP A 205 6.06 -1.25 15.64
CA ASP A 205 7.15 -0.30 15.82
C ASP A 205 8.20 -0.40 14.72
N SER A 206 8.59 -1.62 14.29
CA SER A 206 9.48 -1.80 13.13
C SER A 206 8.89 -1.22 11.85
N LEU A 207 7.57 -1.38 11.63
CA LEU A 207 6.90 -0.78 10.50
C LEU A 207 6.90 0.75 10.61
N ARG A 208 6.59 1.31 11.79
CA ARG A 208 6.64 2.77 12.03
C ARG A 208 8.03 3.34 11.75
N GLU A 209 9.09 2.68 12.21
CA GLU A 209 10.48 3.09 11.96
C GLU A 209 10.83 3.05 10.47
N LEU A 210 10.42 1.98 9.76
CA LEU A 210 10.58 1.90 8.31
C LEU A 210 9.87 3.06 7.60
N MET A 211 8.60 3.34 7.96
CA MET A 211 7.85 4.46 7.37
C MET A 211 8.54 5.81 7.63
N ALA A 212 9.14 5.98 8.83
CA ALA A 212 9.89 7.19 9.17
C ALA A 212 11.11 7.37 8.26
N VAL A 213 11.90 6.31 8.04
CA VAL A 213 13.04 6.35 7.11
C VAL A 213 12.58 6.70 5.70
N LEU A 214 11.54 6.03 5.19
CA LEU A 214 11.02 6.28 3.83
C LEU A 214 10.59 7.73 3.62
N SER A 215 9.95 8.35 4.62
CA SER A 215 9.49 9.75 4.52
C SER A 215 10.62 10.79 4.43
N THR A 216 11.85 10.41 4.80
CA THR A 216 13.04 11.28 4.64
C THR A 216 13.73 11.14 3.27
N THR A 217 13.27 10.20 2.43
CA THR A 217 13.86 9.90 1.13
C THR A 217 13.00 10.43 -0.02
N ARG A 218 13.58 10.47 -1.23
CA ARG A 218 12.81 10.66 -2.46
C ARG A 218 12.35 9.28 -2.95
N PRO A 219 11.06 8.93 -2.87
CA PRO A 219 10.60 7.60 -3.23
C PRO A 219 10.46 7.46 -4.75
N HIS A 220 10.70 6.25 -5.24
CA HIS A 220 10.43 5.83 -6.60
C HIS A 220 9.69 4.50 -6.53
N TYR A 221 8.55 4.38 -7.22
CA TYR A 221 7.66 3.23 -7.08
C TYR A 221 7.73 2.33 -8.32
N VAL A 222 7.93 1.03 -8.09
CA VAL A 222 7.87 -0.02 -9.11
C VAL A 222 6.79 -1.01 -8.71
N ARG A 223 5.81 -1.25 -9.58
CA ARG A 223 4.72 -2.21 -9.35
C ARG A 223 4.87 -3.42 -10.26
N CYS A 224 5.23 -4.56 -9.69
CA CYS A 224 5.38 -5.81 -10.42
C CYS A 224 4.02 -6.50 -10.59
N ILE A 225 3.64 -6.85 -11.82
CA ILE A 225 2.39 -7.57 -12.12
C ILE A 225 2.72 -8.96 -12.65
N LYS A 226 2.22 -9.99 -11.96
CA LYS A 226 2.33 -11.38 -12.43
C LYS A 226 1.35 -11.59 -13.59
N PRO A 227 1.81 -12.09 -14.76
CA PRO A 227 0.93 -12.29 -15.90
C PRO A 227 -0.02 -13.48 -15.70
N ASN A 228 0.38 -14.48 -14.91
CA ASN A 228 -0.39 -15.66 -14.53
C ASN A 228 0.20 -16.28 -13.24
N ASP A 229 -0.59 -17.08 -12.52
CA ASP A 229 -0.14 -17.74 -11.27
C ASP A 229 0.58 -19.06 -11.55
N GLU A 230 0.39 -19.63 -12.74
CA GLU A 230 1.02 -20.85 -13.24
C GLU A 230 2.52 -20.69 -13.59
N LYS A 231 3.04 -19.46 -13.52
CA LYS A 231 4.44 -19.09 -13.84
C LYS A 231 4.85 -19.41 -15.28
N LEU A 232 3.88 -19.45 -16.21
CA LEU A 232 4.13 -19.77 -17.61
C LEU A 232 4.52 -18.51 -18.41
N PRO A 233 5.53 -18.58 -19.30
CA PRO A 233 5.83 -17.47 -20.19
C PRO A 233 4.68 -17.28 -21.21
N PHE A 234 4.55 -16.07 -21.75
CA PHE A 234 3.58 -15.69 -22.79
C PHE A 234 2.09 -15.98 -22.48
N THR A 235 1.76 -16.29 -21.23
CA THR A 235 0.39 -16.57 -20.79
C THR A 235 -0.09 -15.40 -19.95
N PHE A 236 -1.20 -14.75 -20.35
CA PHE A 236 -1.77 -13.62 -19.62
C PHE A 236 -3.17 -13.95 -19.13
N ARG A 237 -3.43 -13.69 -17.84
CA ARG A 237 -4.73 -13.85 -17.19
C ARG A 237 -5.31 -12.47 -16.86
N PRO A 238 -6.17 -11.88 -17.71
CA PRO A 238 -6.66 -10.51 -17.53
C PRO A 238 -7.33 -10.28 -16.17
N LYS A 239 -8.16 -11.22 -15.70
CA LYS A 239 -8.82 -11.13 -14.39
C LYS A 239 -7.81 -11.01 -13.25
N ARG A 240 -6.73 -11.80 -13.30
CA ARG A 240 -5.67 -11.79 -12.29
C ARG A 240 -4.82 -10.53 -12.35
N ALA A 241 -4.55 -10.02 -13.56
CA ALA A 241 -3.86 -8.74 -13.73
C ALA A 241 -4.68 -7.58 -13.15
N ILE A 242 -5.99 -7.51 -13.44
CA ILE A 242 -6.88 -6.46 -12.90
C ILE A 242 -6.95 -6.51 -11.37
N GLN A 243 -7.02 -7.70 -10.77
CA GLN A 243 -6.96 -7.86 -9.32
C GLN A 243 -5.66 -7.29 -8.73
N GLN A 244 -4.51 -7.55 -9.36
CA GLN A 244 -3.23 -6.99 -8.93
C GLN A 244 -3.17 -5.46 -9.12
N LEU A 245 -3.70 -4.91 -10.22
CA LEU A 245 -3.77 -3.46 -10.43
C LEU A 245 -4.57 -2.75 -9.33
N ARG A 246 -5.67 -3.37 -8.86
CA ARG A 246 -6.43 -2.91 -7.70
C ARG A 246 -5.60 -3.01 -6.43
N ALA A 247 -4.99 -4.17 -6.19
CA ALA A 247 -4.20 -4.46 -4.99
C ALA A 247 -2.91 -3.63 -4.88
N CYS A 248 -2.38 -3.12 -5.99
CA CYS A 248 -1.24 -2.20 -6.01
C CYS A 248 -1.65 -0.72 -5.92
N GLY A 249 -2.95 -0.41 -5.80
CA GLY A 249 -3.44 0.98 -5.76
C GLY A 249 -3.25 1.74 -7.08
N ILE A 250 -2.96 1.03 -8.19
CA ILE A 250 -2.68 1.67 -9.49
C ILE A 250 -3.93 2.34 -10.03
N LEU A 251 -5.10 1.72 -9.88
CA LEU A 251 -6.36 2.30 -10.37
C LEU A 251 -6.68 3.62 -9.66
N GLU A 252 -6.39 3.73 -8.36
CA GLU A 252 -6.60 4.96 -7.61
C GLU A 252 -5.61 6.05 -8.02
N THR A 253 -4.35 5.66 -8.27
CA THR A 253 -3.34 6.57 -8.84
C THR A 253 -3.81 7.16 -10.18
N VAL A 254 -4.29 6.29 -11.08
CA VAL A 254 -4.79 6.70 -12.39
C VAL A 254 -6.01 7.61 -12.24
N ARG A 255 -6.89 7.36 -11.27
CA ARG A 255 -8.03 8.25 -10.98
C ARG A 255 -7.57 9.63 -10.51
N ILE A 256 -6.60 9.69 -9.59
CA ILE A 256 -6.03 10.96 -9.11
C ILE A 256 -5.44 11.73 -10.29
N SER A 257 -4.56 11.11 -11.07
CA SER A 257 -3.96 11.76 -12.24
C SER A 257 -5.00 12.15 -13.29
N ALA A 258 -6.07 11.36 -13.47
CA ALA A 258 -7.14 11.64 -14.43
C ALA A 258 -8.11 12.74 -13.99
N ALA A 259 -8.29 12.96 -12.69
CA ALA A 259 -9.12 14.03 -12.14
C ALA A 259 -8.45 15.41 -12.23
N GLY A 260 -7.12 15.42 -12.34
CA GLY A 260 -6.34 16.62 -12.65
C GLY A 260 -6.15 16.82 -14.16
N TYR A 261 -4.92 17.15 -14.56
CA TYR A 261 -4.54 17.32 -15.97
C TYR A 261 -3.59 16.20 -16.40
N PRO A 262 -4.10 14.99 -16.75
CA PRO A 262 -3.27 13.81 -17.02
C PRO A 262 -2.47 13.92 -18.32
N SER A 263 -2.95 14.71 -19.28
CA SER A 263 -2.33 14.89 -20.59
C SER A 263 -1.62 16.22 -20.64
N ARG A 264 -0.28 16.19 -20.49
CA ARG A 264 0.56 17.38 -20.52
C ARG A 264 1.48 17.35 -21.72
N TRP A 265 1.64 18.50 -22.36
CA TRP A 265 2.45 18.68 -23.55
C TRP A 265 3.31 19.91 -23.38
N ILE A 266 4.61 19.79 -23.63
CA ILE A 266 5.43 20.98 -23.84
C ILE A 266 4.93 21.72 -25.08
N TYR A 267 4.96 23.05 -25.05
CA TYR A 267 4.42 23.89 -26.12
C TYR A 267 4.98 23.51 -27.50
N GLU A 268 6.27 23.17 -27.57
CA GLU A 268 6.92 22.74 -28.82
C GLU A 268 6.31 21.46 -29.40
N ASP A 269 6.07 20.44 -28.57
CA ASP A 269 5.50 19.17 -29.01
C ASP A 269 4.03 19.32 -29.38
N PHE A 270 3.28 20.12 -28.61
CA PHE A 270 1.91 20.48 -28.93
C PHE A 270 1.85 21.18 -30.31
N ALA A 271 2.68 22.20 -30.51
CA ALA A 271 2.74 22.96 -31.75
C ALA A 271 3.15 22.07 -32.94
N ARG A 272 4.17 21.23 -32.76
CA ARG A 272 4.64 20.30 -33.79
C ARG A 272 3.56 19.29 -34.19
N ARG A 273 2.77 18.79 -33.23
CA ARG A 273 1.68 17.83 -33.46
C ARG A 273 0.47 18.48 -34.14
N TYR A 274 0.06 19.65 -33.67
CA TYR A 274 -1.19 20.29 -34.10
C TYR A 274 -1.00 21.37 -35.15
N ARG A 275 0.21 21.56 -35.71
CA ARG A 275 0.54 22.54 -36.76
C ARG A 275 -0.44 22.60 -37.95
N ILE A 276 -1.14 21.50 -38.24
CA ILE A 276 -2.12 21.42 -39.33
C ILE A 276 -3.39 22.24 -39.04
N LEU A 277 -3.74 22.44 -37.76
CA LEU A 277 -4.94 23.17 -37.34
C LEU A 277 -4.83 24.68 -37.61
N TYR A 278 -3.62 25.21 -37.81
CA TYR A 278 -3.39 26.64 -37.97
C TYR A 278 -2.44 26.92 -39.16
N PRO A 279 -2.97 27.39 -40.31
CA PRO A 279 -2.19 27.56 -41.54
C PRO A 279 -1.23 28.77 -41.56
N GLU A 280 -1.24 29.65 -40.55
CA GLU A 280 -0.32 30.80 -40.52
C GLU A 280 1.13 30.32 -40.57
N LYS A 281 1.90 30.87 -41.51
CA LYS A 281 3.25 30.41 -41.81
C LYS A 281 4.15 30.61 -40.59
N LYS A 282 4.72 29.51 -40.11
CA LYS A 282 5.79 29.40 -39.10
C LYS A 282 5.46 29.76 -37.63
N LEU A 283 4.24 30.16 -37.28
CA LEU A 283 3.90 30.47 -35.87
C LEU A 283 4.19 29.29 -34.92
N TRP A 284 3.90 28.05 -35.34
CA TRP A 284 4.17 26.83 -34.57
C TRP A 284 5.67 26.54 -34.37
N LEU A 285 6.55 27.15 -35.19
CA LEU A 285 8.00 26.93 -35.16
C LEU A 285 8.72 28.07 -34.41
N GLU A 286 8.27 29.31 -34.59
CA GLU A 286 8.92 30.51 -34.04
C GLU A 286 8.38 30.86 -32.65
N GLU A 287 7.06 30.68 -32.42
CA GLU A 287 6.40 31.05 -31.16
C GLU A 287 5.40 29.94 -30.70
N PRO A 288 5.90 28.76 -30.28
CA PRO A 288 5.07 27.59 -29.98
C PRO A 288 4.05 27.82 -28.85
N LYS A 289 4.36 28.68 -27.87
CA LYS A 289 3.44 29.05 -26.79
C LYS A 289 2.23 29.83 -27.33
N ILE A 290 2.47 30.87 -28.13
CA ILE A 290 1.43 31.71 -28.74
C ILE A 290 0.60 30.90 -29.74
N PHE A 291 1.25 29.98 -30.49
CA PHE A 291 0.52 29.01 -31.29
C PHE A 291 -0.44 28.18 -30.44
N ALA A 292 0.03 27.61 -29.32
CA ALA A 292 -0.77 26.76 -28.46
C ALA A 292 -1.97 27.52 -27.86
N GLU A 293 -1.76 28.73 -27.32
CA GLU A 293 -2.83 29.57 -26.78
C GLU A 293 -3.90 29.88 -27.84
N LYS A 294 -3.49 30.29 -29.05
CA LYS A 294 -4.43 30.58 -30.16
C LYS A 294 -5.16 29.33 -30.64
N ALA A 295 -4.45 28.20 -30.79
CA ALA A 295 -5.04 26.94 -31.22
C ALA A 295 -6.04 26.42 -30.19
N CYS A 296 -5.71 26.50 -28.90
CA CYS A 296 -6.59 26.12 -27.79
C CYS A 296 -7.84 27.01 -27.74
N SER A 297 -7.69 28.34 -27.74
CA SER A 297 -8.86 29.23 -27.70
C SER A 297 -9.77 29.05 -28.93
N LYS A 298 -9.19 28.88 -30.12
CA LYS A 298 -9.97 28.72 -31.37
C LYS A 298 -10.69 27.38 -31.50
N PHE A 299 -10.07 26.28 -31.08
CA PHE A 299 -10.58 24.93 -31.37
C PHE A 299 -11.03 24.14 -30.13
N LEU A 300 -10.62 24.53 -28.92
CA LEU A 300 -11.02 23.83 -27.69
C LEU A 300 -12.21 24.50 -27.00
N GLU A 301 -12.37 25.83 -27.05
CA GLU A 301 -13.50 26.51 -26.40
C GLU A 301 -14.89 26.10 -26.97
N VAL A 302 -14.96 25.66 -28.23
CA VAL A 302 -16.23 25.32 -28.90
C VAL A 302 -16.58 23.83 -28.82
N SER A 303 -15.66 22.94 -28.43
CA SER A 303 -15.83 21.48 -28.65
C SER A 303 -15.53 20.57 -27.46
N PHE A 304 -14.95 21.06 -26.36
CA PHE A 304 -14.53 20.18 -25.27
C PHE A 304 -15.63 19.77 -24.28
N VAL A 305 -16.76 20.49 -24.22
CA VAL A 305 -17.93 20.05 -23.44
C VAL A 305 -18.52 18.74 -23.98
N ALA A 306 -18.30 18.39 -25.26
CA ALA A 306 -18.80 17.13 -25.82
C ALA A 306 -17.82 15.95 -25.72
N CYS A 307 -16.50 16.22 -25.71
CA CYS A 307 -15.48 15.17 -25.81
C CYS A 307 -15.09 14.57 -24.45
N LEU A 308 -15.03 15.38 -23.38
CA LEU A 308 -14.81 14.88 -22.02
C LEU A 308 -15.92 13.92 -21.57
N TYR A 309 -17.18 14.21 -21.91
CA TYR A 309 -18.30 13.31 -21.60
C TYR A 309 -18.22 11.97 -22.36
N SER A 310 -17.63 11.91 -23.56
CA SER A 310 -17.57 10.68 -24.35
C SER A 310 -16.50 9.69 -23.86
N VAL A 311 -15.38 10.19 -23.33
CA VAL A 311 -14.34 9.34 -22.72
C VAL A 311 -14.72 8.92 -21.31
N HIS A 312 -15.37 9.79 -20.52
CA HIS A 312 -15.91 9.43 -19.21
C HIS A 312 -17.04 8.39 -19.30
N SER A 313 -17.96 8.55 -20.26
CA SER A 313 -19.05 7.58 -20.49
C SER A 313 -18.54 6.17 -20.82
N LYS A 314 -17.41 6.04 -21.53
CA LYS A 314 -16.80 4.71 -21.82
C LYS A 314 -16.11 4.07 -20.61
N ILE A 315 -15.61 4.87 -19.67
CA ILE A 315 -15.00 4.36 -18.44
C ILE A 315 -16.09 3.98 -17.42
N GLU A 316 -17.18 4.74 -17.32
CA GLU A 316 -18.36 4.37 -16.51
C GLU A 316 -19.12 3.16 -17.09
N GLN A 317 -19.18 3.01 -18.42
CA GLN A 317 -19.74 1.80 -19.03
C GLN A 317 -18.91 0.53 -18.73
N LEU A 318 -17.60 0.67 -18.49
CA LEU A 318 -16.74 -0.43 -18.03
C LEU A 318 -16.91 -0.74 -16.54
N SER A 319 -17.41 0.20 -15.72
CA SER A 319 -17.75 -0.06 -14.31
C SER A 319 -19.19 -0.55 -14.10
N CYS A 320 -20.14 -0.15 -14.95
CA CYS A 320 -21.55 -0.53 -14.83
C CYS A 320 -21.95 -1.77 -15.66
N GLY A 321 -21.09 -2.28 -16.56
CA GLY A 321 -21.37 -3.44 -17.41
C GLY A 321 -21.02 -4.83 -16.82
N LEU A 322 -20.67 -4.92 -15.54
CA LEU A 322 -20.25 -6.18 -14.89
C LEU A 322 -20.93 -6.41 -13.53
N SER A 323 -22.17 -5.95 -13.39
CA SER A 323 -23.10 -6.43 -12.36
C SER A 323 -23.93 -7.59 -12.89
#